data_AF-A0AA91YFU5-F1
#
_entry.id   AF-A0AA91YFU5-F1
#
_cell.length_a   1.000
_cell.length_b   1.000
_cell.length_c   1.000
_cell.angle_alpha   90.00
_cell.angle_beta   90.00
_cell.angle_gamma   90.00
#
_symmetry.space_group_name_H-M   'P 1'
#
loop_
_entity.id
_entity.type
_entity.pdbx_description
1 polymer ?
#
loop_
_entity_poly.entity_id
_entity_poly.type
_entity_poly.pdbx_seq_one_letter_code
_entity_poly.pdbx_strand_id
1 'polypeptide(L)'
;MKLNKNKEIDILIKTPVKLAPEKPIIYTIKNSSDKTFIIDPYGFVGDSYWTFNNKKLIPIEFSRGYYSREDKNCRDDLIIIKPKQKIDIGLSLNYVDKAIYDYSKTGNYIRNIQSKHSKQNGMPSTCKSYINELEKKGYIMLEDSIVAKIPFVK
;
A
#
# COMPACT_ATOMS: atom_id res chain seq x y z
N MET A 1 -10.39 -9.60 4.59
CA MET A 1 -11.09 -8.82 3.54
C MET A 1 -10.14 -8.60 2.38
N LYS A 2 -10.57 -8.83 1.13
CA LYS A 2 -9.80 -8.47 -0.08
C LYS A 2 -9.99 -6.99 -0.40
N LEU A 3 -8.91 -6.28 -0.72
CA LEU A 3 -8.90 -4.83 -0.94
C LEU A 3 -8.89 -4.42 -2.40
N ASN A 4 -8.23 -5.21 -3.24
CA ASN A 4 -7.93 -4.89 -4.62
C ASN A 4 -8.84 -5.66 -5.60
N LYS A 5 -8.76 -5.35 -6.90
CA LYS A 5 -9.61 -5.96 -7.94
C LYS A 5 -8.88 -6.97 -8.82
N ASN A 6 -7.56 -7.07 -8.74
CA ASN A 6 -6.78 -8.01 -9.54
C ASN A 6 -7.25 -9.47 -9.31
N LYS A 7 -7.23 -10.28 -10.36
CA LYS A 7 -7.70 -11.69 -10.34
C LYS A 7 -6.61 -12.68 -9.94
N GLU A 8 -5.34 -12.32 -10.14
CA GLU A 8 -4.18 -13.17 -9.90
C GLU A 8 -3.53 -12.87 -8.55
N ILE A 9 -3.46 -11.59 -8.18
CA ILE A 9 -2.94 -11.11 -6.89
C ILE A 9 -4.10 -10.69 -5.98
N ASP A 10 -4.13 -11.23 -4.78
CA ASP A 10 -4.97 -10.74 -3.69
C ASP A 10 -4.13 -9.91 -2.72
N ILE A 11 -4.60 -8.70 -2.41
CA ILE A 11 -4.13 -7.89 -1.27
C ILE A 11 -5.22 -7.98 -0.19
N LEU A 12 -4.91 -8.65 0.90
CA LEU A 12 -5.84 -8.96 1.98
C LEU A 12 -5.44 -8.24 3.26
N ILE A 13 -6.44 -7.88 4.06
CA ILE A 13 -6.25 -7.38 5.42
C ILE A 13 -7.22 -8.06 6.39
N LYS A 14 -6.77 -8.31 7.62
CA LYS A 14 -7.62 -8.76 8.72
C LYS A 14 -8.28 -7.57 9.39
N THR A 15 -9.60 -7.62 9.53
CA THR A 15 -10.42 -6.52 10.05
C THR A 15 -11.28 -6.98 11.25
N PRO A 16 -11.61 -6.10 12.21
CA PRO A 16 -11.09 -4.73 12.33
C PRO A 16 -9.60 -4.71 12.66
N VAL A 17 -8.90 -3.70 12.15
CA VAL A 17 -7.46 -3.54 12.37
C VAL A 17 -7.25 -2.82 13.70
N LYS A 18 -6.30 -3.26 14.53
CA LYS A 18 -5.93 -2.51 15.73
C LYS A 18 -5.26 -1.20 15.33
N LEU A 19 -5.81 -0.06 15.74
CA LEU A 19 -5.22 1.25 15.47
C LEU A 19 -4.08 1.53 16.46
N ALA A 20 -2.87 1.20 16.05
CA ALA A 20 -1.65 1.53 16.77
C ALA A 20 -0.77 2.40 15.85
N PRO A 21 -0.75 3.74 16.00
CA PRO A 21 -0.04 4.65 15.09
C PRO A 21 1.44 4.29 14.89
N GLU A 22 2.07 3.75 15.92
CA GLU A 22 3.49 3.36 15.91
C GLU A 22 3.77 2.04 15.15
N LYS A 23 2.73 1.29 14.76
CA LYS A 23 2.88 -0.04 14.15
C LYS A 23 2.49 -0.02 12.68
N PRO A 24 3.29 -0.62 11.78
CA PRO A 24 2.90 -0.75 10.39
C PRO A 24 1.67 -1.64 10.27
N ILE A 25 0.79 -1.29 9.32
CA ILE A 25 -0.33 -2.15 8.95
C ILE A 25 0.20 -3.25 8.06
N ILE A 26 0.03 -4.50 8.49
CA ILE A 26 0.45 -5.68 7.73
C ILE A 26 -0.70 -6.16 6.85
N TYR A 27 -0.37 -6.41 5.59
CA TYR A 27 -1.25 -6.97 4.59
C TYR A 27 -0.73 -8.35 4.18
N THR A 28 -1.64 -9.25 3.86
CA THR A 28 -1.29 -10.50 3.19
C THR A 28 -1.37 -10.30 1.69
N ILE A 29 -0.27 -10.53 0.99
CA ILE A 29 -0.26 -10.61 -0.47
C ILE A 29 -0.24 -12.08 -0.86
N LYS A 30 -1.19 -12.50 -1.70
CA LYS A 30 -1.28 -13.87 -2.20
C LYS A 30 -1.29 -13.86 -3.72
N ASN A 31 -0.34 -14.56 -4.32
CA ASN A 31 -0.31 -14.83 -5.74
C ASN A 31 -0.96 -16.20 -6.01
N SER A 32 -2.02 -16.20 -6.80
CA SER A 32 -2.76 -17.40 -7.18
C SER A 32 -2.42 -17.91 -8.58
N SER A 33 -1.63 -17.19 -9.36
CA SER A 33 -1.24 -17.60 -10.72
C SER A 33 0.12 -18.30 -10.76
N ASP A 34 0.57 -18.59 -11.98
CA ASP A 34 1.86 -19.20 -12.33
C ASP A 34 2.93 -18.15 -12.69
N LYS A 35 2.61 -16.86 -12.60
CA LYS A 35 3.49 -15.74 -12.96
C LYS A 35 4.18 -15.16 -11.73
N THR A 36 5.30 -14.46 -11.93
CA THR A 36 5.97 -13.71 -10.86
C THR A 36 5.60 -12.24 -10.96
N PHE A 37 5.17 -11.63 -9.86
CA PHE A 37 4.79 -10.22 -9.84
C PHE A 37 5.79 -9.37 -9.06
N ILE A 38 5.93 -8.13 -9.49
CA ILE A 38 6.64 -7.05 -8.81
C ILE A 38 5.59 -6.13 -8.21
N ILE A 39 5.74 -5.77 -6.95
CA ILE A 39 4.88 -4.83 -6.25
C ILE A 39 5.78 -3.79 -5.58
N ASP A 40 5.53 -2.52 -5.83
CA ASP A 40 6.15 -1.45 -5.05
C ASP A 40 5.32 -1.25 -3.77
N PRO A 41 5.90 -1.45 -2.57
CA PRO A 41 5.17 -1.23 -1.33
C PRO A 41 4.61 0.18 -1.17
N TYR A 42 5.02 1.13 -2.00
CA TYR A 42 4.58 2.52 -2.00
C TYR A 42 4.07 2.97 -3.38
N GLY A 43 3.82 2.04 -4.30
CA GLY A 43 3.32 2.36 -5.65
C GLY A 43 1.86 2.82 -5.67
N PHE A 44 1.11 2.63 -4.58
CA PHE A 44 -0.26 3.13 -4.47
C PHE A 44 -0.28 4.63 -4.21
N VAL A 45 -0.86 5.37 -5.16
CA VAL A 45 -1.05 6.83 -5.08
C VAL A 45 -2.52 7.16 -5.36
N GLY A 46 -3.07 8.07 -4.57
CA GLY A 46 -4.45 8.54 -4.73
C GLY A 46 -4.92 9.32 -3.51
N ASP A 47 -6.16 9.07 -3.11
CA ASP A 47 -6.81 9.75 -2.00
C ASP A 47 -7.04 8.79 -0.82
N SER A 48 -6.77 9.28 0.39
CA SER A 48 -7.18 8.62 1.62
C SER A 48 -7.59 9.63 2.68
N TYR A 49 -8.53 9.22 3.53
CA TYR A 49 -8.90 10.00 4.71
C TYR A 49 -9.51 9.10 5.77
N TRP A 50 -9.46 9.58 7.00
CA TRP A 50 -10.02 8.90 8.16
C TRP A 50 -11.37 9.46 8.55
N THR A 51 -12.25 8.60 9.04
CA THR A 51 -13.47 8.99 9.75
C THR A 51 -13.49 8.38 11.15
N PHE A 52 -14.09 9.11 12.09
CA PHE A 52 -14.38 8.65 13.45
C PHE A 52 -15.86 8.91 13.74
N ASN A 53 -16.60 7.88 14.15
CA ASN A 53 -18.06 7.97 14.33
C ASN A 53 -18.77 8.63 13.12
N ASN A 54 -18.41 8.20 11.91
CA ASN A 54 -18.92 8.68 10.62
C ASN A 54 -18.61 10.15 10.28
N LYS A 55 -17.79 10.85 11.06
CA LYS A 55 -17.30 12.20 10.74
C LYS A 55 -15.88 12.15 10.21
N LYS A 56 -15.60 12.85 9.10
CA LYS A 56 -14.25 12.99 8.55
C LYS A 56 -13.34 13.68 9.58
N LEU A 57 -12.20 13.08 9.87
CA LEU A 57 -11.18 13.69 10.71
C LEU A 57 -10.49 14.82 9.94
N ILE A 58 -10.15 15.89 10.66
CA ILE A 58 -9.31 16.96 10.16
C ILE A 58 -7.87 16.64 10.56
N PRO A 59 -6.91 16.65 9.63
CA PRO A 59 -5.50 16.50 9.97
C PRO A 59 -5.06 17.57 10.98
N ILE A 60 -4.33 17.17 12.01
CA ILE A 60 -3.73 18.10 12.98
C ILE A 60 -2.41 18.66 12.46
N GLU A 61 -1.73 17.92 11.59
CA GLU A 61 -0.48 18.31 10.97
C GLU A 61 -0.32 17.58 9.63
N PHE A 62 0.62 18.05 8.80
CA PHE A 62 1.11 17.33 7.64
C PHE A 62 2.61 17.12 7.76
N SER A 63 3.07 15.87 7.58
CA SER A 63 4.50 15.56 7.60
C SER A 63 5.24 16.37 6.52
N ARG A 64 6.35 17.02 6.89
CA ARG A 64 7.18 17.78 5.96
C ARG A 64 8.26 16.90 5.32
N GLY A 65 8.71 17.28 4.12
CA GLY A 65 9.75 16.58 3.37
C GLY A 65 9.22 15.63 2.29
N TYR A 66 10.14 15.16 1.47
CA TYR A 66 9.91 14.10 0.50
C TYR A 66 10.68 12.87 0.98
N TYR A 67 10.06 11.71 0.99
CA TYR A 67 10.80 10.47 1.18
C TYR A 67 11.55 10.19 -0.12
N SER A 68 12.85 10.54 -0.16
CA SER A 68 13.72 10.24 -1.29
C SER A 68 14.17 8.79 -1.20
N ARG A 69 13.66 7.93 -2.07
CA ARG A 69 14.26 6.61 -2.27
C ARG A 69 15.48 6.76 -3.18
N GLU A 70 16.64 6.41 -2.65
CA GLU A 70 17.86 6.21 -3.44
C GLU A 70 17.88 4.80 -4.06
N ASP A 71 18.76 4.57 -5.04
CA ASP A 71 18.80 3.37 -5.88
C ASP A 71 18.84 2.05 -5.11
N LYS A 72 19.68 1.99 -4.08
CA LYS A 72 19.84 0.77 -3.27
C LYS A 72 18.54 0.42 -2.55
N ASN A 73 17.88 1.42 -1.98
CA ASN A 73 16.62 1.26 -1.28
C ASN A 73 15.54 0.73 -2.21
N CYS A 74 15.57 1.08 -3.50
CA CYS A 74 14.59 0.57 -4.43
C CYS A 74 14.66 -0.95 -4.65
N ARG A 75 15.87 -1.48 -4.89
CA ARG A 75 16.05 -2.91 -5.13
C ARG A 75 15.68 -3.74 -3.91
N ASP A 76 16.00 -3.21 -2.73
CA ASP A 76 15.75 -3.86 -1.45
C ASP A 76 14.27 -3.77 -1.01
N ASP A 77 13.56 -2.71 -1.41
CA ASP A 77 12.15 -2.48 -1.04
C ASP A 77 11.15 -3.20 -1.97
N LEU A 78 11.51 -3.47 -3.23
CA LEU A 78 10.56 -4.08 -4.17
C LEU A 78 10.14 -5.47 -3.70
N ILE A 79 8.83 -5.69 -3.69
CA ILE A 79 8.24 -6.97 -3.31
C ILE A 79 8.16 -7.84 -4.57
N ILE A 80 8.90 -8.95 -4.56
CA ILE A 80 8.81 -9.99 -5.59
C ILE A 80 7.96 -11.14 -5.04
N ILE A 81 6.77 -11.35 -5.61
CA ILE A 81 5.89 -12.45 -5.23
C ILE A 81 5.88 -13.54 -6.30
N LYS A 82 6.47 -14.67 -5.96
CA LYS A 82 6.61 -15.86 -6.82
C LYS A 82 5.26 -16.55 -7.07
N PRO A 83 5.18 -17.44 -8.07
CA PRO A 83 3.99 -18.25 -8.30
C PRO A 83 3.52 -18.96 -7.05
N LYS A 84 2.21 -18.94 -6.81
CA LYS A 84 1.54 -19.60 -5.65
C LYS A 84 2.03 -19.13 -4.27
N GLN A 85 2.86 -18.09 -4.20
CA GLN A 85 3.40 -17.59 -2.94
C GLN A 85 2.37 -16.76 -2.17
N LYS A 86 2.49 -16.81 -0.85
CA LYS A 86 1.79 -15.95 0.10
C LYS A 86 2.81 -15.32 1.04
N ILE A 87 2.72 -14.02 1.27
CA ILE A 87 3.59 -13.27 2.19
C ILE A 87 2.76 -12.28 3.01
N ASP A 88 3.23 -11.96 4.21
CA ASP A 88 2.67 -10.91 5.05
C ASP A 88 3.68 -9.76 5.12
N ILE A 89 3.27 -8.55 4.71
CA ILE A 89 4.17 -7.41 4.54
C ILE A 89 3.44 -6.08 4.69
N GLY A 90 4.17 -5.03 5.06
CA GLY A 90 3.65 -3.67 5.11
C GLY A 90 3.47 -3.08 3.70
N LEU A 91 2.38 -2.36 3.49
CA LEU A 91 2.11 -1.59 2.27
C LEU A 91 1.60 -0.20 2.63
N SER A 92 2.07 0.82 1.90
CA SER A 92 1.41 2.11 1.87
C SER A 92 0.32 2.08 0.80
N LEU A 93 -0.94 2.19 1.22
CA LEU A 93 -2.08 2.25 0.30
C LEU A 93 -2.34 3.66 -0.24
N ASN A 94 -1.59 4.66 0.24
CA ASN A 94 -1.51 5.98 -0.35
C ASN A 94 -0.19 6.64 0.10
N TYR A 95 0.84 6.54 -0.73
CA TYR A 95 2.17 7.03 -0.39
C TYR A 95 2.26 8.56 -0.27
N VAL A 96 1.42 9.29 -1.00
CA VAL A 96 1.43 10.76 -0.97
C VAL A 96 0.63 11.35 0.18
N ASP A 97 -0.09 10.52 0.95
CA ASP A 97 -0.82 10.97 2.14
C ASP A 97 0.15 11.35 3.25
N LYS A 98 0.28 12.65 3.47
CA LYS A 98 1.12 13.24 4.51
C LYS A 98 0.32 13.64 5.74
N ALA A 99 -0.99 13.40 5.75
CA ALA A 99 -1.86 13.85 6.84
C ALA A 99 -1.60 13.07 8.13
N ILE A 100 -1.39 13.81 9.21
CA ILE A 100 -1.29 13.29 10.57
C ILE A 100 -2.61 13.61 11.27
N TYR A 101 -3.25 12.59 11.85
CA TYR A 101 -4.55 12.71 12.49
C TYR A 101 -4.45 12.47 13.99
N ASP A 102 -5.31 13.12 14.76
CA ASP A 102 -5.48 12.80 16.18
C ASP A 102 -6.30 11.51 16.35
N TYR A 103 -5.63 10.48 16.86
CA TYR A 103 -6.26 9.20 17.23
C TYR A 103 -6.42 9.05 18.74
N SER A 104 -6.41 10.12 19.53
CA SER A 104 -6.48 10.07 21.01
C SER A 104 -7.72 9.35 21.56
N LYS A 105 -8.84 9.40 20.83
CA LYS A 105 -10.13 8.86 21.26
C LYS A 105 -10.22 7.34 21.07
N THR A 106 -10.82 6.65 22.03
CA THR A 106 -11.19 5.23 21.91
C THR A 106 -12.42 5.08 21.00
N GLY A 107 -12.47 4.02 20.20
CA GLY A 107 -13.64 3.71 19.39
C GLY A 107 -13.33 3.26 17.96
N ASN A 108 -14.32 3.43 17.09
CA ASN A 108 -14.30 2.91 15.72
C ASN A 108 -13.85 3.98 14.73
N TYR A 109 -12.78 3.66 14.02
CA TYR A 109 -12.22 4.47 12.95
C TYR A 109 -12.42 3.76 11.61
N ILE A 110 -12.56 4.51 10.53
CA ILE A 110 -12.58 3.96 9.18
C ILE A 110 -11.57 4.71 8.33
N ARG A 111 -10.64 3.97 7.71
CA ARG A 111 -9.78 4.50 6.66
C ARG A 111 -10.46 4.31 5.32
N ASN A 112 -10.82 5.41 4.68
CA ASN A 112 -11.37 5.43 3.33
C ASN A 112 -10.20 5.61 2.36
N ILE A 113 -10.11 4.75 1.35
CA ILE A 113 -8.98 4.69 0.42
C ILE A 113 -9.50 4.57 -1.01
N GLN A 114 -8.93 5.38 -1.89
CA GLN A 114 -9.05 5.26 -3.33
C GLN A 114 -7.68 5.52 -3.96
N SER A 115 -7.00 4.47 -4.39
CA SER A 115 -5.65 4.59 -4.94
C SER A 115 -5.40 3.64 -6.09
N LYS A 116 -4.40 3.97 -6.91
CA LYS A 116 -3.91 3.14 -8.01
C LYS A 116 -2.45 2.80 -7.79
N HIS A 117 -2.10 1.54 -8.04
CA HIS A 117 -0.73 1.08 -8.08
C HIS A 117 -0.29 0.96 -9.53
N SER A 118 0.79 1.65 -9.88
CA SER A 118 1.36 1.58 -11.22
C SER A 118 2.84 1.90 -11.24
N LYS A 119 3.50 1.52 -12.32
CA LYS A 119 4.91 1.84 -12.58
C LYS A 119 5.21 3.33 -12.70
N GLN A 120 4.20 4.14 -13.01
CA GLN A 120 4.36 5.59 -13.21
C GLN A 120 4.28 6.36 -11.90
N ASN A 121 3.68 5.77 -10.85
CA ASN A 121 3.36 6.45 -9.61
C ASN A 121 4.56 6.46 -8.64
N GLY A 122 5.01 7.64 -8.21
CA GLY A 122 5.87 7.82 -7.04
C GLY A 122 7.30 7.24 -7.11
N MET A 123 7.67 6.57 -8.20
CA MET A 123 8.95 5.88 -8.33
C MET A 123 10.07 6.75 -8.95
N PRO A 124 11.28 6.77 -8.33
CA PRO A 124 12.50 7.28 -8.95
C PRO A 124 12.79 6.66 -10.33
N SER A 125 13.50 7.37 -11.20
CA SER A 125 13.86 6.88 -12.55
C SER A 125 14.66 5.59 -12.52
N THR A 126 15.51 5.41 -11.52
CA THR A 126 16.39 4.25 -11.34
C THR A 126 15.62 3.01 -10.89
N CYS A 127 14.59 3.16 -10.05
CA CYS A 127 13.60 2.11 -9.79
C CYS A 127 12.95 1.60 -11.06
N LYS A 128 12.55 2.52 -11.95
CA LYS A 128 11.91 2.17 -13.23
C LYS A 128 12.85 1.36 -14.11
N SER A 129 14.14 1.71 -14.15
CA SER A 129 15.16 0.95 -14.89
C SER A 129 15.29 -0.48 -14.38
N TYR A 130 15.35 -0.68 -13.06
CA TYR A 130 15.43 -2.04 -12.50
C TYR A 130 14.15 -2.86 -12.76
N ILE A 131 12.96 -2.25 -12.66
CA ILE A 131 11.71 -2.91 -13.02
C ILE A 131 11.72 -3.31 -14.51
N ASN A 132 12.20 -2.44 -15.41
CA ASN A 132 12.32 -2.78 -16.83
C ASN A 132 13.20 -4.02 -17.05
N GLU A 133 14.30 -4.15 -16.30
CA GLU A 133 15.17 -5.33 -16.38
C GLU A 133 14.47 -6.60 -15.89
N LEU A 134 13.66 -6.52 -14.83
CA LEU A 134 12.86 -7.64 -14.33
C LEU A 134 11.75 -8.02 -15.32
N GLU A 135 11.07 -7.04 -15.91
CA GLU A 135 10.04 -7.29 -16.92
C GLU A 135 10.60 -8.00 -18.16
N LYS A 136 11.82 -7.64 -18.60
CA LYS A 136 12.55 -8.38 -19.65
C LYS A 136 12.84 -9.84 -19.28
N LYS A 137 12.87 -10.19 -17.99
CA LYS A 137 13.02 -11.56 -17.47
C LYS A 137 11.67 -12.28 -17.27
N GLY A 138 10.56 -11.67 -17.69
CA GLY A 138 9.21 -12.25 -17.59
C GLY A 138 8.47 -11.94 -16.28
N TYR A 139 8.97 -11.02 -15.46
CA TYR A 139 8.27 -10.55 -14.27
C TYR A 139 7.19 -9.54 -14.68
N ILE A 140 6.12 -9.43 -13.88
CA ILE A 140 4.98 -8.56 -14.20
C ILE A 140 4.84 -7.52 -13.11
N MET A 141 4.99 -6.24 -13.47
CA MET A 141 4.62 -5.16 -12.54
C MET A 141 3.12 -5.21 -12.26
N LEU A 142 2.75 -5.21 -10.98
CA LEU A 142 1.34 -5.15 -10.60
C LEU A 142 0.77 -3.80 -11.04
N GLU A 143 -0.30 -3.85 -11.82
CA GLU A 143 -1.13 -2.68 -12.15
C GLU A 143 -2.50 -2.93 -11.53
N ASP A 144 -2.91 -2.10 -10.58
CA ASP A 144 -4.10 -2.37 -9.77
C ASP A 144 -4.73 -1.11 -9.16
N SER A 145 -5.91 -1.29 -8.57
CA SER A 145 -6.61 -0.24 -7.84
C SER A 145 -7.24 -0.78 -6.57
N ILE A 146 -7.25 0.05 -5.54
CA ILE A 146 -7.93 -0.20 -4.27
C ILE A 146 -8.98 0.89 -4.08
N VAL A 147 -10.21 0.45 -3.82
CA VAL A 147 -11.32 1.30 -3.37
C VAL A 147 -11.93 0.61 -2.17
N ALA A 148 -11.58 1.06 -0.96
CA ALA A 148 -11.88 0.33 0.26
C ALA A 148 -12.24 1.25 1.43
N LYS A 149 -13.09 0.71 2.31
CA LYS A 149 -13.36 1.24 3.65
C LYS A 149 -12.84 0.22 4.65
N ILE A 150 -11.73 0.53 5.31
CA ILE A 150 -11.07 -0.39 6.22
C ILE A 150 -11.42 0.01 7.65
N PRO A 151 -12.12 -0.85 8.41
CA PRO A 151 -12.45 -0.56 9.81
C PRO A 151 -11.25 -0.80 10.73
N PHE A 152 -11.07 0.11 11.68
CA PHE A 152 -10.06 0.11 12.71
C PHE A 152 -10.71 0.28 14.09
N VAL A 153 -10.12 -0.31 15.10
CA VAL A 153 -10.54 -0.18 16.51
C VAL A 153 -9.33 0.27 17.33
N LYS A 154 -9.52 1.30 18.15
CA LYS A 154 -8.55 1.74 19.15
C LYS A 154 -9.06 1.44 20.55
#